data_AF-A0A0P9LJA9-F1
#
_entry.id   AF-A0A0P9LJA9-F1
#
_cell.length_a   1.000
_cell.length_b   1.000
_cell.length_c   1.000
_cell.angle_alpha   90.00
_cell.angle_beta   90.00
_cell.angle_gamma   90.00
#
_symmetry.space_group_name_H-M   'P 1'
#
loop_
_entity.id
_entity.type
_entity.pdbx_description
1 polymer ?
#
loop_
_entity_poly.entity_id
_entity_poly.type
_entity_poly.pdbx_seq_one_letter_code
_entity_poly.pdbx_strand_id
1 'polypeptide(L)'
;MSESHAQSLAEASETLKDTRDALSFGRGNVDADLELTQGESGQRVAASRVVNQRLKESGAKLGTSHTVAMAELVKAGLCSEHGDVAVHRHIPKLKTGEQIHKIAAPRSDHGWAELRRPGSPKENAIVIDAWAEGGPILAEDGSYTHRHISDDARVSRYAYGPALGRRALASLEKSRAQLSNIAVSVESARSELSDNGYWPESERIWSPEPVIESGFAQRVQAQCEDSKNAERNWSAAMRIARQLGSPEETLEKNARSLLELASDLRQVPQNAKRPNV
;
A
#
# COMPACT_ATOMS: atom_id res chain seq x y z
N MET A 1 -6.04 13.70 -19.01
CA MET A 1 -6.84 12.91 -18.06
C MET A 1 -8.15 13.64 -17.81
N SER A 2 -9.29 12.96 -17.87
CA SER A 2 -10.58 13.53 -17.44
C SER A 2 -10.51 13.90 -15.95
N GLU A 3 -11.27 14.91 -15.50
CA GLU A 3 -11.35 15.30 -14.08
C GLU A 3 -11.66 14.10 -13.16
N SER A 4 -12.45 13.12 -13.64
CA SER A 4 -12.77 11.89 -12.90
C SER A 4 -11.55 11.00 -12.61
N HIS A 5 -10.53 11.01 -13.47
CA HIS A 5 -9.33 10.18 -13.33
C HIS A 5 -8.39 10.73 -12.27
N ALA A 6 -8.17 12.04 -12.28
CA ALA A 6 -7.34 12.73 -11.30
C ALA A 6 -7.95 12.61 -9.89
N GLN A 7 -9.28 12.72 -9.79
CA GLN A 7 -9.97 12.52 -8.51
C GLN A 7 -9.79 11.10 -7.97
N SER A 8 -9.95 10.05 -8.79
CA SER A 8 -9.76 8.67 -8.33
C SER A 8 -8.32 8.39 -7.87
N LEU A 9 -7.31 9.00 -8.50
CA LEU A 9 -5.92 8.91 -8.04
C LEU A 9 -5.69 9.64 -6.70
N ALA A 10 -6.35 10.79 -6.49
CA ALA A 10 -6.30 11.50 -5.21
C ALA A 10 -6.96 10.68 -4.08
N GLU A 11 -8.14 10.11 -4.32
CA GLU A 11 -8.85 9.22 -3.39
C GLU A 11 -8.03 7.96 -3.07
N ALA A 12 -7.35 7.40 -4.08
CA ALA A 12 -6.40 6.31 -3.90
C ALA A 12 -5.18 6.70 -3.06
N SER A 13 -4.69 7.94 -3.22
CA SER A 13 -3.55 8.46 -2.44
C SER A 13 -3.91 8.63 -0.98
N GLU A 14 -5.13 9.11 -0.69
CA GLU A 14 -5.67 9.13 0.66
C GLU A 14 -5.78 7.71 1.24
N THR A 15 -6.33 6.75 0.49
CA THR A 15 -6.40 5.35 0.96
C THR A 15 -5.02 4.76 1.26
N LEU A 16 -4.04 5.02 0.40
CA LEU A 16 -2.68 4.55 0.61
C LEU A 16 -2.08 5.15 1.89
N LYS A 17 -2.22 6.46 2.09
CA LYS A 17 -1.81 7.13 3.33
C LYS A 17 -2.53 6.55 4.55
N ASP A 18 -3.86 6.46 4.50
CA ASP A 18 -4.69 5.93 5.60
C ASP A 18 -4.30 4.50 5.97
N THR A 19 -3.89 3.69 5.00
CA THR A 19 -3.42 2.32 5.20
C THR A 19 -2.06 2.28 5.89
N ARG A 20 -1.11 3.10 5.42
CA ARG A 20 0.22 3.23 6.03
C ARG A 20 0.19 3.84 7.43
N ASP A 21 -0.79 4.70 7.71
CA ASP A 21 -1.02 5.24 9.05
C ASP A 21 -1.59 4.17 10.00
N ALA A 22 -2.52 3.35 9.49
CA ALA A 22 -3.07 2.22 10.25
C ALA A 22 -2.03 1.14 10.57
N LEU A 23 -1.12 0.88 9.63
CA LEU A 23 -0.01 -0.06 9.77
C LEU A 23 1.30 0.68 10.07
N SER A 24 1.27 1.51 11.10
CA SER A 24 2.32 2.48 11.44
C SER A 24 3.67 1.88 11.85
N PHE A 25 3.73 0.61 12.26
CA PHE A 25 4.98 -0.11 12.50
C PHE A 25 5.55 -0.75 11.22
N GLY A 26 4.81 -0.70 10.11
CA GLY A 26 5.31 -1.04 8.79
C GLY A 26 5.04 -2.47 8.36
N ARG A 27 5.92 -2.93 7.47
CA ARG A 27 5.69 -4.05 6.55
C ARG A 27 6.05 -5.43 7.10
N GLY A 28 6.61 -5.47 8.30
CA GLY A 28 6.92 -6.68 9.07
C GLY A 28 7.99 -7.60 8.48
N ASN A 29 8.37 -7.41 7.23
CA ASN A 29 9.41 -8.19 6.57
C ASN A 29 10.22 -7.38 5.55
N VAL A 30 10.18 -6.04 5.64
CA VAL A 30 11.05 -5.17 4.84
C VAL A 30 12.19 -4.68 5.72
N ASP A 31 13.42 -4.85 5.24
CA ASP A 31 14.66 -4.53 5.96
C ASP A 31 14.65 -3.10 6.56
N ALA A 32 14.28 -2.09 5.79
CA ALA A 32 14.25 -0.70 6.23
C ALA A 32 13.28 -0.47 7.42
N ASP A 33 12.14 -1.17 7.43
CA ASP A 33 11.18 -1.08 8.53
C ASP A 33 11.66 -1.89 9.74
N LEU A 34 12.30 -3.05 9.52
CA LEU A 34 12.89 -3.86 10.59
C LEU A 34 14.03 -3.11 11.28
N GLU A 35 14.92 -2.47 10.53
CA GLU A 35 16.00 -1.65 11.07
C GLU A 35 15.46 -0.44 11.84
N LEU A 36 14.51 0.29 11.24
CA LEU A 36 13.92 1.48 11.86
C LEU A 36 13.22 1.16 13.18
N THR A 37 12.56 0.00 13.27
CA THR A 37 11.79 -0.43 14.44
C THR A 37 12.55 -1.42 15.34
N GLN A 38 13.85 -1.64 15.09
CA GLN A 38 14.67 -2.64 15.81
C GLN A 38 14.00 -4.03 15.88
N GLY A 39 13.36 -4.45 14.79
CA GLY A 39 12.67 -5.73 14.62
C GLY A 39 11.21 -5.75 15.06
N GLU A 40 10.70 -4.69 15.70
CA GLU A 40 9.35 -4.67 16.25
C GLU A 40 8.26 -4.86 15.18
N SER A 41 8.46 -4.33 13.97
CA SER A 41 7.55 -4.54 12.85
C SER A 41 7.32 -6.03 12.57
N GLY A 42 8.38 -6.84 12.56
CA GLY A 42 8.32 -8.28 12.37
C GLY A 42 7.72 -9.02 13.56
N GLN A 43 8.09 -8.63 14.79
CA GLN A 43 7.55 -9.21 16.02
C GLN A 43 6.03 -9.03 16.11
N ARG A 44 5.51 -7.86 15.72
CA ARG A 44 4.06 -7.57 15.67
C ARG A 44 3.33 -8.47 14.70
N VAL A 45 3.88 -8.67 13.50
CA VAL A 45 3.30 -9.61 12.52
C VAL A 45 3.35 -11.04 13.04
N ALA A 46 4.49 -11.49 13.59
CA ALA A 46 4.64 -12.82 14.15
C ALA A 46 3.68 -13.10 15.32
N ALA A 47 3.52 -12.14 16.24
CA ALA A 47 2.55 -12.22 17.34
C ALA A 47 1.12 -12.42 16.82
N SER A 48 0.74 -11.70 15.77
CA SER A 48 -0.56 -11.87 15.12
C SER A 48 -0.75 -13.30 14.61
N ARG A 49 0.30 -13.93 14.06
CA ARG A 49 0.25 -15.30 13.55
C ARG A 49 0.12 -16.32 14.67
N VAL A 50 0.88 -16.16 15.75
CA VAL A 50 0.79 -17.02 16.95
C VAL A 50 -0.63 -17.00 17.52
N VAL A 51 -1.21 -15.81 17.72
CA VAL A 51 -2.57 -15.69 18.25
C VAL A 51 -3.62 -16.23 17.28
N ASN A 52 -3.50 -15.93 15.99
CA ASN A 52 -4.42 -16.47 14.98
C ASN A 52 -4.37 -18.00 14.90
N GLN A 53 -3.19 -18.60 15.07
CA GLN A 53 -3.04 -20.04 15.11
C GLN A 53 -3.79 -20.64 16.32
N ARG A 54 -3.61 -20.07 17.53
CA ARG A 54 -4.34 -20.49 18.74
C ARG A 54 -5.85 -20.37 18.58
N LEU A 55 -6.34 -19.30 17.96
CA LEU A 55 -7.77 -19.11 17.67
C LEU A 55 -8.31 -20.19 16.69
N LYS A 56 -7.54 -20.54 15.66
CA LYS A 56 -7.92 -21.61 14.71
C LYS A 56 -7.96 -22.96 15.40
N GLU A 57 -6.98 -23.26 16.26
CA GLU A 57 -6.93 -24.48 17.07
C GLU A 57 -8.13 -24.59 18.02
N SER A 58 -8.64 -23.46 18.53
CA SER A 58 -9.90 -23.42 19.29
C SER A 58 -11.16 -23.43 18.41
N GLY A 59 -11.05 -23.66 17.10
CA GLY A 59 -12.16 -23.79 16.17
C GLY A 59 -12.69 -22.48 15.57
N ALA A 60 -12.00 -21.35 15.76
CA ALA A 60 -12.41 -20.08 15.18
C ALA A 60 -12.21 -20.06 13.65
N LYS A 61 -13.19 -19.54 12.92
CA LYS A 61 -13.10 -19.30 11.48
C LYS A 61 -12.69 -17.85 11.25
N LEU A 62 -11.43 -17.63 10.85
CA LEU A 62 -10.87 -16.30 10.63
C LEU A 62 -11.07 -15.91 9.15
N GLY A 63 -11.90 -14.91 8.90
CA GLY A 63 -12.13 -14.36 7.54
C GLY A 63 -11.34 -13.08 7.28
N THR A 64 -11.51 -12.50 6.09
CA THR A 64 -10.81 -11.27 5.67
C THR A 64 -10.98 -10.10 6.65
N SER A 65 -12.19 -9.89 7.18
CA SER A 65 -12.44 -8.84 8.18
C SER A 65 -11.62 -9.03 9.46
N HIS A 66 -11.34 -10.27 9.85
CA HIS A 66 -10.45 -10.58 10.97
C HIS A 66 -9.00 -10.25 10.64
N THR A 67 -8.53 -10.62 9.44
CA THR A 67 -7.17 -10.28 8.98
C THR A 67 -6.92 -8.78 9.01
N VAL A 68 -7.86 -7.98 8.49
CA VAL A 68 -7.78 -6.51 8.52
C VAL A 68 -7.77 -5.98 9.94
N ALA A 69 -8.72 -6.41 10.78
CA ALA A 69 -8.80 -5.97 12.17
C ALA A 69 -7.53 -6.34 12.97
N MET A 70 -6.95 -7.51 12.71
CA MET A 70 -5.73 -7.96 13.38
C MET A 70 -4.52 -7.15 12.92
N ALA A 71 -4.36 -6.90 11.62
CA ALA A 71 -3.29 -6.06 11.10
C ALA A 71 -3.34 -4.64 11.69
N GLU A 72 -4.54 -4.06 11.80
CA GLU A 72 -4.72 -2.75 12.44
C GLU A 72 -4.48 -2.78 13.95
N LEU A 73 -4.85 -3.87 14.64
CA LEU A 73 -4.57 -4.05 16.06
C LEU A 73 -3.05 -4.09 16.32
N VAL A 74 -2.32 -4.88 15.54
CA VAL A 74 -0.85 -4.98 15.69
C VAL A 74 -0.11 -3.83 15.03
N LYS A 75 -0.80 -3.02 14.23
CA LYS A 75 -0.28 -1.88 13.45
C LYS A 75 0.86 -2.26 12.49
N ALA A 76 0.87 -3.50 12.02
CA ALA A 76 1.85 -4.04 11.09
C ALA A 76 1.23 -5.15 10.23
N GLY A 77 1.82 -5.44 9.08
CA GLY A 77 1.34 -6.51 8.20
C GLY A 77 2.25 -6.75 7.01
N LEU A 78 2.14 -7.91 6.36
CA LEU A 78 2.87 -8.18 5.11
C LEU A 78 2.12 -7.56 3.92
N CYS A 79 2.55 -7.83 2.69
CA CYS A 79 1.89 -7.36 1.47
C CYS A 79 0.40 -7.78 1.40
N SER A 80 0.08 -9.00 1.85
CA SER A 80 -1.30 -9.48 1.97
C SER A 80 -2.16 -8.55 2.82
N GLU A 81 -1.74 -8.28 4.05
CA GLU A 81 -2.46 -7.45 5.02
C GLU A 81 -2.56 -5.99 4.56
N HIS A 82 -1.46 -5.42 4.02
CA HIS A 82 -1.47 -4.07 3.47
C HIS A 82 -2.52 -3.93 2.37
N GLY A 83 -2.59 -4.90 1.44
CA GLY A 83 -3.62 -4.91 0.40
C GLY A 83 -5.03 -5.11 0.97
N ASP A 84 -5.23 -5.98 1.96
CA ASP A 84 -6.54 -6.20 2.57
C ASP A 84 -7.06 -4.95 3.28
N VAL A 85 -6.19 -4.25 4.03
CA VAL A 85 -6.48 -2.98 4.70
C VAL A 85 -6.77 -1.88 3.68
N ALA A 86 -5.95 -1.76 2.63
CA ALA A 86 -6.19 -0.80 1.54
C ALA A 86 -7.54 -1.01 0.86
N VAL A 87 -7.92 -2.28 0.59
CA VAL A 87 -9.23 -2.61 0.07
C VAL A 87 -10.33 -2.09 0.99
N HIS A 88 -10.27 -2.37 2.29
CA HIS A 88 -11.33 -1.98 3.23
C HIS A 88 -11.40 -0.46 3.42
N ARG A 89 -10.27 0.23 3.47
CA ARG A 89 -10.21 1.69 3.59
C ARG A 89 -10.67 2.42 2.34
N HIS A 90 -10.66 1.78 1.17
CA HIS A 90 -11.18 2.36 -0.06
C HIS A 90 -12.68 2.17 -0.24
N ILE A 91 -13.32 1.23 0.46
CA ILE A 91 -14.77 0.95 0.32
C ILE A 91 -15.65 2.21 0.40
N PRO A 92 -15.45 3.15 1.35
CA PRO A 92 -16.28 4.35 1.44
C PRO A 92 -16.14 5.31 0.26
N LYS A 93 -15.05 5.19 -0.52
CA LYS A 93 -14.70 6.07 -1.65
C LYS A 93 -15.22 5.52 -2.99
N LEU A 94 -15.74 4.28 -3.00
CA LEU A 94 -16.25 3.64 -4.22
C LEU A 94 -17.48 4.35 -4.80
N LYS A 95 -17.41 4.64 -6.10
CA LYS A 95 -18.50 5.20 -6.90
C LYS A 95 -19.35 4.08 -7.53
N THR A 96 -20.49 4.45 -8.11
CA THR A 96 -21.38 3.49 -8.77
C THR A 96 -20.65 2.74 -9.90
N GLY A 97 -20.69 1.41 -9.84
CA GLY A 97 -20.05 0.53 -10.83
C GLY A 97 -18.55 0.29 -10.60
N GLU A 98 -17.91 1.01 -9.69
CA GLU A 98 -16.52 0.74 -9.30
C GLU A 98 -16.41 -0.49 -8.42
N GLN A 99 -15.25 -1.15 -8.52
CA GLN A 99 -14.89 -2.28 -7.68
C GLN A 99 -13.46 -2.12 -7.19
N ILE A 100 -13.25 -2.36 -5.90
CA ILE A 100 -11.90 -2.52 -5.33
C ILE A 100 -11.61 -4.01 -5.18
N HIS A 101 -10.50 -4.46 -5.76
CA HIS A 101 -10.08 -5.84 -5.80
C HIS A 101 -8.88 -6.07 -4.88
N LYS A 102 -8.87 -7.19 -4.15
CA LYS A 102 -7.63 -7.71 -3.57
C LYS A 102 -6.94 -8.58 -4.61
N ILE A 103 -5.78 -8.15 -5.06
CA ILE A 103 -4.96 -8.90 -6.02
C ILE A 103 -3.86 -9.66 -5.30
N ALA A 104 -3.57 -10.85 -5.82
CA ALA A 104 -2.39 -11.62 -5.50
C ALA A 104 -1.65 -11.97 -6.80
N ALA A 105 -0.32 -11.93 -6.76
CA ALA A 105 0.57 -12.46 -7.78
C ALA A 105 1.31 -13.68 -7.21
N PRO A 106 0.74 -14.90 -7.32
CA PRO A 106 1.26 -16.07 -6.61
C PRO A 106 2.70 -16.45 -7.00
N ARG A 107 3.12 -16.15 -8.24
CA ARG A 107 4.48 -16.44 -8.71
C ARG A 107 5.54 -15.48 -8.14
N SER A 108 5.11 -14.28 -7.75
CA SER A 108 5.98 -13.24 -7.18
C SER A 108 5.79 -13.10 -5.67
N ASP A 109 4.94 -13.94 -5.06
CA ASP A 109 4.51 -13.88 -3.66
C ASP A 109 4.12 -12.46 -3.18
N HIS A 110 3.39 -11.73 -4.02
CA HIS A 110 3.01 -10.35 -3.74
C HIS A 110 1.50 -10.13 -3.80
N GLY A 111 1.01 -9.06 -3.18
CA GLY A 111 -0.40 -8.70 -3.26
C GLY A 111 -0.70 -7.26 -2.87
N TRP A 112 -1.66 -6.65 -3.56
CA TRP A 112 -2.02 -5.23 -3.45
C TRP A 112 -3.53 -5.04 -3.66
N ALA A 113 -4.01 -3.79 -3.62
CA ALA A 113 -5.39 -3.45 -3.96
C ALA A 113 -5.47 -2.79 -5.35
N GLU A 114 -6.50 -3.11 -6.15
CA GLU A 114 -6.75 -2.47 -7.45
C GLU A 114 -8.16 -1.87 -7.51
N LEU A 115 -8.25 -0.57 -7.78
CA LEU A 115 -9.52 0.09 -8.12
C LEU A 115 -9.77 -0.07 -9.62
N ARG A 116 -10.87 -0.74 -9.96
CA ARG A 116 -11.33 -0.93 -11.33
C ARG A 116 -12.61 -0.15 -11.56
N ARG A 117 -12.60 0.66 -12.62
CA ARG A 117 -13.75 1.47 -13.05
C ARG A 117 -14.54 0.73 -14.13
N PRO A 118 -15.87 0.92 -14.17
CA PRO A 118 -16.71 0.25 -15.14
C PRO A 118 -16.31 0.65 -16.57
N GLY A 119 -16.17 -0.35 -17.45
CA GLY A 119 -15.79 -0.14 -18.85
C GLY A 119 -14.35 0.31 -19.10
N SER A 120 -13.51 0.42 -18.06
CA SER A 120 -12.09 0.77 -18.21
C SER A 120 -11.24 -0.48 -18.49
N PRO A 121 -10.25 -0.41 -19.38
CA PRO A 121 -9.23 -1.46 -19.54
C PRO A 121 -8.50 -1.74 -18.22
N LYS A 122 -7.97 -2.95 -18.06
CA LYS A 122 -7.28 -3.37 -16.81
C LYS A 122 -5.99 -2.57 -16.59
N GLU A 123 -5.35 -2.14 -17.66
CA GLU A 123 -4.15 -1.31 -17.67
C GLU A 123 -4.41 0.06 -17.00
N ASN A 124 -5.66 0.52 -17.02
CA ASN A 124 -6.13 1.76 -16.40
C ASN A 124 -6.69 1.55 -14.98
N ALA A 125 -6.53 0.34 -14.42
CA ALA A 125 -6.82 0.12 -13.01
C ALA A 125 -5.84 0.94 -12.17
N ILE A 126 -6.32 1.52 -11.07
CA ILE A 126 -5.45 2.23 -10.14
C ILE A 126 -4.93 1.24 -9.11
N VAL A 127 -3.61 1.07 -9.07
CA VAL A 127 -2.89 0.22 -8.13
C VAL A 127 -2.68 0.99 -6.84
N ILE A 128 -3.15 0.41 -5.73
CA ILE A 128 -2.97 0.91 -4.37
C ILE A 128 -2.14 -0.13 -3.63
N ASP A 129 -0.82 0.00 -3.71
CA ASP A 129 0.13 -0.86 -3.02
C ASP A 129 0.74 -0.12 -1.83
N ALA A 130 0.18 -0.37 -0.65
CA ALA A 130 0.65 0.26 0.58
C ALA A 130 1.90 -0.41 1.18
N TRP A 131 2.36 -1.53 0.61
CA TRP A 131 3.58 -2.25 1.02
C TRP A 131 4.79 -1.85 0.15
N ALA A 132 4.57 -1.62 -1.15
CA ALA A 132 5.60 -1.12 -2.05
C ALA A 132 5.89 0.39 -1.85
N GLU A 133 7.06 0.82 -2.32
CA GLU A 133 7.54 2.19 -2.29
C GLU A 133 6.88 3.05 -3.39
N GLY A 134 6.53 4.29 -3.06
CA GLY A 134 5.84 5.22 -3.96
C GLY A 134 4.35 5.44 -3.65
N GLY A 135 3.65 6.07 -4.59
CA GLY A 135 2.22 6.39 -4.52
C GLY A 135 1.36 5.48 -5.40
N PRO A 136 0.03 5.71 -5.45
CA PRO A 136 -0.83 4.99 -6.37
C PRO A 136 -0.49 5.31 -7.82
N ILE A 137 -0.56 4.30 -8.68
CA ILE A 137 -0.21 4.41 -10.10
C ILE A 137 -1.28 3.73 -10.96
N LEU A 138 -1.21 3.94 -12.28
CA LEU A 138 -1.94 3.09 -13.22
C LEU A 138 -1.23 1.74 -13.34
N ALA A 139 -2.01 0.68 -13.56
CA ALA A 139 -1.48 -0.68 -13.67
C ALA A 139 -0.46 -0.82 -14.82
N GLU A 140 -0.59 -0.04 -15.90
CA GLU A 140 0.40 -0.04 -17.00
C GLU A 140 1.82 0.35 -16.57
N ASP A 141 1.97 1.13 -15.49
CA ASP A 141 3.25 1.67 -15.05
C ASP A 141 3.91 0.84 -13.93
N GLY A 142 3.24 -0.21 -13.44
CA GLY A 142 3.63 -0.87 -12.19
C GLY A 142 4.54 -2.08 -12.33
N SER A 143 5.47 -2.26 -11.38
CA SER A 143 6.46 -3.35 -11.35
C SER A 143 5.85 -4.75 -11.41
N TYR A 144 4.64 -4.92 -10.85
CA TYR A 144 3.92 -6.20 -10.80
C TYR A 144 2.69 -6.25 -11.72
N THR A 145 2.44 -5.17 -12.47
CA THR A 145 1.20 -4.98 -13.25
C THR A 145 1.43 -4.56 -14.69
N HIS A 146 2.67 -4.20 -15.06
CA HIS A 146 3.04 -3.75 -16.41
C HIS A 146 2.71 -4.82 -17.45
N ARG A 147 2.37 -4.37 -18.67
CA ARG A 147 1.90 -5.19 -19.81
C ARG A 147 2.74 -6.42 -20.22
N HIS A 148 3.99 -6.52 -19.77
CA HIS A 148 4.84 -7.68 -20.06
C HIS A 148 4.62 -8.83 -19.06
N ILE A 149 3.94 -8.54 -17.94
CA ILE A 149 3.51 -9.50 -16.94
C ILE A 149 2.15 -10.03 -17.37
N SER A 150 2.05 -11.35 -17.51
CA SER A 150 0.81 -12.00 -17.92
C SER A 150 -0.33 -11.71 -16.93
N ASP A 151 -1.52 -11.46 -17.46
CA ASP A 151 -2.74 -11.34 -16.66
C ASP A 151 -3.03 -12.58 -15.82
N ASP A 152 -2.68 -13.77 -16.32
CA ASP A 152 -2.84 -15.03 -15.57
C ASP A 152 -1.89 -15.12 -14.37
N ALA A 153 -0.88 -14.26 -14.31
CA ALA A 153 -0.03 -14.13 -13.12
C ALA A 153 -0.72 -13.35 -11.99
N ARG A 154 -1.88 -12.71 -12.24
CA ARG A 154 -2.59 -11.85 -11.29
C ARG A 154 -4.00 -12.36 -11.02
N VAL A 155 -4.28 -12.73 -9.78
CA VAL A 155 -5.57 -13.29 -9.37
C VAL A 155 -6.30 -12.33 -8.45
N SER A 156 -7.53 -11.96 -8.82
CA SER A 156 -8.46 -11.27 -7.92
C SER A 156 -8.99 -12.26 -6.89
N ARG A 157 -8.49 -12.18 -5.65
CA ARG A 157 -8.91 -13.06 -4.54
C ARG A 157 -10.33 -12.79 -4.09
N TYR A 158 -10.69 -11.52 -4.03
CA TYR A 158 -12.05 -11.05 -3.79
C TYR A 158 -12.18 -9.60 -4.28
N ALA A 159 -13.41 -9.12 -4.41
CA ALA A 159 -13.69 -7.75 -4.81
C ALA A 159 -14.95 -7.23 -4.11
N TYR A 160 -14.99 -5.92 -3.88
CA TYR A 160 -16.15 -5.24 -3.34
C TYR A 160 -16.57 -4.11 -4.27
N GLY A 161 -17.85 -4.14 -4.67
CA GLY A 161 -18.58 -2.92 -5.03
C GLY A 161 -19.26 -2.31 -3.79
N PRO A 162 -19.91 -1.14 -3.90
CA PRO A 162 -20.42 -0.39 -2.75
C PRO A 162 -21.32 -1.19 -1.79
N ALA A 163 -22.25 -2.01 -2.31
CA ALA A 163 -23.19 -2.75 -1.48
C ALA A 163 -22.55 -3.92 -0.71
N LEU A 164 -21.65 -4.67 -1.35
CA LEU A 164 -20.89 -5.73 -0.68
C LEU A 164 -19.87 -5.14 0.30
N GLY A 165 -19.23 -4.04 -0.07
CA GLY A 165 -18.27 -3.33 0.77
C GLY A 165 -18.88 -2.88 2.11
N ARG A 166 -20.09 -2.33 2.13
CA ARG A 166 -20.77 -1.96 3.39
C ARG A 166 -20.95 -3.15 4.35
N ARG A 167 -21.23 -4.35 3.81
CA ARG A 167 -21.32 -5.58 4.62
C ARG A 167 -19.95 -6.02 5.14
N ALA A 168 -18.90 -5.86 4.33
CA ALA A 168 -17.53 -6.13 4.76
C ALA A 168 -17.09 -5.17 5.88
N LEU A 169 -17.43 -3.87 5.81
CA LEU A 169 -17.18 -2.90 6.88
C LEU A 169 -17.93 -3.25 8.17
N ALA A 170 -19.20 -3.64 8.08
CA ALA A 170 -19.95 -4.09 9.26
C ALA A 170 -19.34 -5.37 9.88
N SER A 171 -18.75 -6.24 9.06
CA SER A 171 -18.04 -7.44 9.54
C SER A 171 -16.69 -7.07 10.17
N LEU A 172 -15.99 -6.06 9.62
CA LEU A 172 -14.77 -5.50 10.18
C LEU A 172 -15.00 -4.93 11.59
N GLU A 173 -16.05 -4.16 11.80
CA GLU A 173 -16.38 -3.62 13.14
C GLU A 173 -16.62 -4.73 14.17
N LYS A 174 -17.30 -5.81 13.77
CA LYS A 174 -17.49 -6.98 14.63
C LYS A 174 -16.15 -7.65 14.96
N SER A 175 -15.27 -7.82 13.98
CA SER A 175 -13.93 -8.37 14.20
C SER A 175 -13.08 -7.48 15.11
N ARG A 176 -13.12 -6.15 14.96
CA ARG A 176 -12.44 -5.21 15.86
C ARG A 176 -12.92 -5.35 17.31
N ALA A 177 -14.24 -5.42 17.52
CA ALA A 177 -14.82 -5.60 18.85
C ALA A 177 -14.51 -6.98 19.47
N GLN A 178 -14.35 -8.02 18.66
CA GLN A 178 -13.90 -9.33 19.13
C GLN A 178 -12.42 -9.31 19.52
N LEU A 179 -11.59 -8.69 18.69
CA LEU A 179 -10.14 -8.63 18.88
C LEU A 179 -9.72 -7.74 20.05
N SER A 180 -10.49 -6.71 20.40
CA SER A 180 -10.20 -5.89 21.58
C SER A 180 -10.12 -6.72 22.87
N ASN A 181 -10.86 -7.84 22.95
CA ASN A 181 -10.84 -8.73 24.11
C ASN A 181 -9.57 -9.58 24.20
N ILE A 182 -8.79 -9.68 23.13
CA ILE A 182 -7.55 -10.47 23.08
C ILE A 182 -6.31 -9.61 22.83
N ALA A 183 -6.44 -8.29 22.83
CA ALA A 183 -5.34 -7.35 22.60
C ALA A 183 -4.17 -7.59 23.58
N VAL A 184 -4.49 -7.86 24.85
CA VAL A 184 -3.48 -8.23 25.87
C VAL A 184 -2.73 -9.50 25.48
N SER A 185 -3.42 -10.53 24.99
CA SER A 185 -2.78 -11.78 24.56
C SER A 185 -1.85 -11.60 23.35
N VAL A 186 -2.23 -10.69 22.43
CA VAL A 186 -1.39 -10.33 21.28
C VAL A 186 -0.12 -9.60 21.74
N GLU A 187 -0.27 -8.66 22.67
CA GLU A 187 0.86 -7.93 23.24
C GLU A 187 1.79 -8.84 24.05
N SER A 188 1.24 -9.75 24.86
CA SER A 188 2.05 -10.76 25.56
C SER A 188 2.85 -11.64 24.59
N ALA A 189 2.24 -12.08 23.48
CA ALA A 189 2.94 -12.86 22.46
C ALA A 189 4.05 -12.04 21.78
N ARG A 190 3.83 -10.74 21.54
CA ARG A 190 4.85 -9.83 21.00
C ARG A 190 6.03 -9.68 21.96
N SER A 191 5.75 -9.46 23.25
CA SER A 191 6.79 -9.34 24.29
C SER A 191 7.61 -10.63 24.40
N GLU A 192 6.97 -11.80 24.40
CA GLU A 192 7.66 -13.10 24.42
C GLU A 192 8.57 -13.27 23.19
N LEU A 193 8.13 -12.86 22.00
CA LEU A 193 8.95 -12.87 20.80
C LEU A 193 10.15 -11.91 20.92
N SER A 194 9.94 -10.71 21.47
CA SER A 194 11.01 -9.74 21.71
C SER A 194 12.05 -10.27 22.70
N ASP A 195 11.62 -10.84 23.83
CA ASP A 195 12.52 -11.36 24.87
C ASP A 195 13.38 -12.52 24.35
N ASN A 196 12.85 -13.28 23.39
CA ASN A 196 13.57 -14.36 22.72
C ASN A 196 14.39 -13.90 21.50
N GLY A 197 14.47 -12.59 21.25
CA GLY A 197 15.26 -12.03 20.14
C GLY A 197 14.70 -12.39 18.76
N TYR A 198 13.38 -12.52 18.62
CA TYR A 198 12.77 -12.86 17.34
C TYR A 198 13.14 -11.88 16.23
N TRP A 199 13.58 -12.45 15.11
CA TRP A 199 13.80 -11.78 13.85
C TRP A 199 13.21 -12.63 12.72
N PRO A 200 12.61 -12.03 11.67
CA PRO A 200 12.13 -12.80 10.52
C PRO A 200 13.25 -13.61 9.86
N GLU A 201 12.89 -14.75 9.28
CA GLU A 201 13.81 -15.59 8.51
C GLU A 201 14.41 -14.79 7.33
N SER A 202 15.72 -14.92 7.11
CA SER A 202 16.47 -14.07 6.15
C SER A 202 15.92 -14.10 4.72
N GLU A 203 15.44 -15.26 4.29
CA GLU A 203 14.84 -15.51 2.98
C GLU A 203 13.44 -14.91 2.82
N ARG A 204 12.88 -14.38 3.91
CA ARG A 204 11.56 -13.72 3.95
C ARG A 204 11.68 -12.22 4.16
N ILE A 205 12.90 -11.71 4.32
CA ILE A 205 13.21 -10.30 4.38
C ILE A 205 13.39 -9.76 2.97
N TRP A 206 12.68 -8.69 2.66
CA TRP A 206 12.73 -8.01 1.37
C TRP A 206 13.41 -6.67 1.54
N SER A 207 14.15 -6.26 0.52
CA SER A 207 14.51 -4.85 0.38
C SER A 207 13.29 -4.04 -0.07
N PRO A 208 13.30 -2.70 0.09
CA PRO A 208 12.16 -1.89 -0.29
C PRO A 208 11.96 -1.95 -1.80
N GLU A 209 10.77 -2.38 -2.22
CA GLU A 209 10.43 -2.61 -3.63
C GLU A 209 9.69 -1.40 -4.21
N PRO A 210 10.14 -0.79 -5.33
CA PRO A 210 9.41 0.29 -5.98
C PRO A 210 8.12 -0.24 -6.65
N VAL A 211 7.02 0.48 -6.46
CA VAL A 211 5.75 0.17 -7.13
C VAL A 211 5.83 0.40 -8.64
N ILE A 212 6.72 1.31 -9.09
CA ILE A 212 6.91 1.71 -10.49
C ILE A 212 7.90 0.78 -11.19
N GLU A 213 7.54 0.33 -12.39
CA GLU A 213 8.36 -0.53 -13.23
C GLU A 213 9.70 0.16 -13.61
N SER A 214 10.79 -0.61 -13.51
CA SER A 214 12.16 -0.11 -13.67
C SER A 214 12.44 0.58 -15.01
N GLY A 215 11.99 0.01 -16.12
CA GLY A 215 12.15 0.56 -17.45
C GLY A 215 11.32 1.82 -17.67
N PHE A 216 10.12 1.90 -17.09
CA PHE A 216 9.35 3.14 -17.06
C PHE A 216 10.10 4.24 -16.31
N ALA A 217 10.59 3.95 -15.10
CA ALA A 217 11.36 4.92 -14.31
C ALA A 217 12.59 5.43 -15.07
N GLN A 218 13.35 4.55 -15.71
CA GLN A 218 14.52 4.92 -16.53
C GLN A 218 14.14 5.82 -17.71
N ARG A 219 13.01 5.56 -18.38
CA ARG A 219 12.53 6.41 -19.48
C ARG A 219 12.15 7.80 -18.99
N VAL A 220 11.47 7.91 -17.84
CA VAL A 220 11.13 9.21 -17.25
C VAL A 220 12.39 9.97 -16.85
N GLN A 221 13.33 9.31 -16.17
CA GLN A 221 14.61 9.90 -15.81
C GLN A 221 15.35 10.46 -17.03
N ALA A 222 15.50 9.66 -18.10
CA ALA A 222 16.14 10.11 -19.33
C ALA A 222 15.42 11.31 -19.98
N GLN A 223 14.08 11.35 -19.92
CA GLN A 223 13.30 12.50 -20.40
C GLN A 223 13.47 13.74 -19.53
N CYS A 224 13.66 13.58 -18.22
CA CYS A 224 13.94 14.66 -17.28
C CYS A 224 15.35 15.23 -17.46
N GLU A 225 16.34 14.39 -17.75
CA GLU A 225 17.74 14.76 -17.95
C GLU A 225 18.03 15.38 -19.33
N ASP A 226 17.21 15.08 -20.35
CA ASP A 226 17.37 15.67 -21.69
C ASP A 226 17.04 17.17 -21.66
N SER A 227 18.06 18.02 -21.86
CA SER A 227 17.94 19.47 -21.88
C SER A 227 16.92 19.98 -22.91
N LYS A 228 16.65 19.23 -23.99
CA LYS A 228 15.62 19.59 -24.98
C LYS A 228 14.22 19.59 -24.39
N ASN A 229 13.99 18.86 -23.30
CA ASN A 229 12.70 18.80 -22.62
C ASN A 229 12.62 19.76 -21.41
N ALA A 230 13.69 20.47 -21.05
CA ALA A 230 13.77 21.24 -19.80
C ALA A 230 12.62 22.26 -19.64
N GLU A 231 12.34 23.05 -20.68
CA GLU A 231 11.26 24.05 -20.65
C GLU A 231 9.87 23.41 -20.52
N ARG A 232 9.65 22.29 -21.26
CA ARG A 232 8.40 21.52 -21.21
C ARG A 232 8.19 20.90 -19.82
N ASN A 233 9.24 20.29 -19.26
CA ASN A 233 9.22 19.65 -17.96
C ASN A 233 8.98 20.69 -16.85
N TRP A 234 9.66 21.83 -16.91
CA TRP A 234 9.45 22.95 -16.00
C TRP A 234 8.01 23.46 -16.04
N SER A 235 7.48 23.70 -17.24
CA SER A 235 6.10 24.13 -17.43
C SER A 235 5.08 23.12 -16.88
N ALA A 236 5.35 21.83 -17.08
CA ALA A 236 4.52 20.76 -16.53
C ALA A 236 4.58 20.72 -15.01
N ALA A 237 5.77 20.81 -14.41
CA ALA A 237 5.97 20.80 -12.97
C ALA A 237 5.28 22.00 -12.28
N MET A 238 5.42 23.20 -12.84
CA MET A 238 4.72 24.41 -12.35
C MET A 238 3.20 24.24 -12.40
N ARG A 239 2.67 23.69 -13.50
CA ARG A 239 1.23 23.42 -13.64
C ARG A 239 0.75 22.39 -12.60
N ILE A 240 1.49 21.31 -12.40
CA ILE A 240 1.16 20.28 -11.41
C ILE A 240 1.22 20.85 -10.00
N ALA A 241 2.27 21.60 -9.65
CA ALA A 241 2.39 22.23 -8.35
C ALA A 241 1.21 23.17 -8.05
N ARG A 242 0.73 23.94 -9.03
CA ARG A 242 -0.51 24.74 -8.92
C ARG A 242 -1.75 23.87 -8.72
N GLN A 243 -1.88 22.80 -9.51
CA GLN A 243 -3.02 21.87 -9.39
C GLN A 243 -3.07 21.18 -8.02
N LEU A 244 -1.90 20.95 -7.41
CA LEU A 244 -1.77 20.43 -6.04
C LEU A 244 -1.97 21.51 -4.96
N GLY A 245 -2.32 22.75 -5.34
CA GLY A 245 -2.61 23.83 -4.40
C GLY A 245 -1.38 24.49 -3.79
N SER A 246 -0.20 24.39 -4.42
CA SER A 246 1.00 25.08 -3.93
C SER A 246 0.77 26.60 -3.88
N PRO A 247 1.01 27.27 -2.74
CA PRO A 247 1.00 28.73 -2.64
C PRO A 247 2.00 29.37 -3.60
N GLU A 248 1.68 30.53 -4.19
CA GLU A 248 2.52 31.19 -5.20
C GLU A 248 3.96 31.45 -4.67
N GLU A 249 4.10 31.76 -3.39
CA GLU A 249 5.38 32.00 -2.69
C GLU A 249 6.30 30.76 -2.68
N THR A 250 5.73 29.55 -2.76
CA THR A 250 6.46 28.28 -2.72
C THR A 250 6.37 27.50 -4.03
N LEU A 251 5.65 28.03 -5.02
CA LEU A 251 5.28 27.31 -6.22
C LEU A 251 6.50 26.82 -7.01
N GLU A 252 7.47 27.70 -7.25
CA GLU A 252 8.70 27.33 -7.96
C GLU A 252 9.52 26.30 -7.19
N LYS A 253 9.59 26.44 -5.87
CA LYS A 253 10.30 25.47 -5.01
C LYS A 253 9.66 24.10 -5.12
N ASN A 254 8.33 24.02 -5.00
CA ASN A 254 7.59 22.76 -5.10
C ASN A 254 7.71 22.16 -6.51
N ALA A 255 7.69 22.99 -7.56
CA ALA A 255 7.92 22.54 -8.93
C ALA A 255 9.32 21.96 -9.14
N ARG A 256 10.37 22.56 -8.53
CA ARG A 256 11.73 21.98 -8.53
C ARG A 256 11.74 20.63 -7.83
N SER A 257 11.14 20.52 -6.64
CA SER A 257 11.06 19.25 -5.93
C SER A 257 10.31 18.17 -6.72
N LEU A 258 9.28 18.53 -7.48
CA LEU A 258 8.60 17.58 -8.38
C LEU A 258 9.53 17.07 -9.48
N LEU A 259 10.39 17.92 -10.05
CA LEU A 259 11.36 17.50 -11.06
C LEU A 259 12.49 16.66 -10.47
N GLU A 260 12.96 17.00 -9.27
CA GLU A 260 13.93 16.19 -8.53
C GLU A 260 13.37 14.79 -8.26
N LEU A 261 12.13 14.70 -7.78
CA LEU A 261 11.43 13.42 -7.58
C LEU A 261 11.25 12.64 -8.90
N ALA A 262 10.92 13.33 -10.00
CA ALA A 262 10.78 12.70 -11.30
C ALA A 262 12.12 12.20 -11.88
N SER A 263 13.23 12.83 -11.51
CA SER A 263 14.57 12.40 -11.93
C SER A 263 15.04 11.10 -11.25
N ASP A 264 14.44 10.73 -10.11
CA ASP A 264 14.66 9.41 -9.50
C ASP A 264 13.38 8.85 -8.84
N LEU A 265 12.46 8.39 -9.69
CA LEU A 265 11.18 7.80 -9.26
C LEU A 265 11.31 6.54 -8.40
N ARG A 266 12.49 5.93 -8.32
CA ARG A 266 12.71 4.69 -7.55
C ARG A 266 13.09 4.95 -6.10
N GLN A 267 13.46 6.18 -5.74
CA GLN A 267 13.90 6.55 -4.39
C GLN A 267 12.83 7.31 -3.58
N VAL A 268 11.55 7.00 -3.76
CA VAL A 268 10.47 7.63 -2.96
C VAL A 268 10.08 6.73 -1.79
N PRO A 269 10.70 6.90 -0.60
CA PRO A 269 10.40 6.06 0.56
C PRO A 269 8.97 6.30 1.09
N GLN A 270 8.36 5.23 1.55
CA GLN A 270 7.03 5.10 2.13
C GLN A 270 7.01 5.77 3.50
N ASN A 271 8.11 5.62 4.22
CA ASN A 271 8.37 6.20 5.52
C ASN A 271 9.60 7.09 5.41
N ALA A 272 9.47 8.30 4.87
CA ALA A 272 10.46 9.35 5.16
C ALA A 272 10.61 9.39 6.68
N LYS A 273 11.85 9.19 7.20
CA LYS A 273 12.18 9.02 8.62
C LYS A 273 11.13 9.68 9.52
N ARG A 274 10.20 8.88 10.08
CA ARG A 274 9.26 9.41 11.08
C ARG A 274 10.13 9.83 12.26
N PRO A 275 10.10 11.10 12.71
CA PRO A 275 10.83 11.47 13.91
C PRO A 275 10.38 10.53 15.02
N ASN A 276 11.36 9.88 15.67
CA ASN A 276 11.18 8.85 16.69
C ASN A 276 9.94 9.15 17.55
N VAL A 277 8.95 8.25 17.50
CA VAL A 277 7.83 8.23 18.44
C VAL A 277 8.32 7.59 19.74
#